data_AF-A0A7S2YY38-F1
#
_entry.id   AF-A0A7S2YY38-F1
#
_cell.length_a   1.000
_cell.length_b   1.000
_cell.length_c   1.000
_cell.angle_alpha   90.00
_cell.angle_beta   90.00
_cell.angle_gamma   90.00
#
_symmetry.space_group_name_H-M   'P 1'
#
loop_
_entity.id
_entity.type
_entity.pdbx_description
1 polymer ?
#
loop_
_entity_poly.entity_id
_entity_poly.type
_entity_poly.pdbx_seq_one_letter_code
_entity_poly.pdbx_strand_id
1 'polypeptide(L)'
;AGANPVVVETTAADGYKLTPDTLRSVLTPSSRVLILCTPSNPTGAVYSEDELRALADVVLSHDRLLVLSDEIYEHVMYAPATHVSFGALSEEAYERTMTVNGFSKSFAMTGWRMGYIAAPQHFATACARIQSQTTSGASSIAQEAY
;
A
#
# COMPACT_ATOMS: atom_id res chain seq x y z
N ALA A 1 -5.62 -13.29 10.30
CA ALA A 1 -5.79 -12.00 11.01
C ALA A 1 -7.12 -11.89 11.77
N GLY A 2 -8.20 -12.61 11.40
CA GLY A 2 -9.48 -12.51 12.11
C GLY A 2 -10.19 -11.16 11.99
N ALA A 3 -9.75 -10.30 11.06
CA ALA A 3 -10.35 -9.00 10.79
C ALA A 3 -11.58 -9.13 9.88
N ASN A 4 -12.47 -8.14 9.94
CA ASN A 4 -13.64 -8.05 9.06
C ASN A 4 -13.33 -7.16 7.85
N PRO A 5 -13.29 -7.69 6.62
CA PRO A 5 -13.11 -6.87 5.42
C PRO A 5 -14.33 -5.96 5.21
N VAL A 6 -14.08 -4.67 5.00
CA VAL A 6 -15.09 -3.71 4.55
C VAL A 6 -14.74 -3.35 3.12
N VAL A 7 -15.50 -3.87 2.16
CA VAL A 7 -15.31 -3.59 0.74
C VAL A 7 -16.00 -2.27 0.42
N VAL A 8 -15.27 -1.37 -0.21
CA VAL A 8 -15.79 -0.09 -0.70
C VAL A 8 -15.83 -0.16 -2.22
N GLU A 9 -17.03 -0.13 -2.79
CA GLU A 9 -17.20 -0.19 -4.24
C GLU A 9 -16.87 1.17 -4.87
N THR A 10 -16.08 1.14 -5.95
CA THR A 10 -15.77 2.28 -6.81
C THR A 10 -16.31 2.02 -8.21
N THR A 11 -16.46 3.05 -9.02
CA THR A 11 -17.18 3.03 -10.29
C THR A 11 -16.35 3.61 -11.42
N ALA A 12 -16.75 3.37 -12.67
CA ALA A 12 -16.08 4.04 -13.80
C ALA A 12 -16.17 5.59 -13.71
N ALA A 13 -17.21 6.12 -13.06
CA ALA A 13 -17.41 7.57 -12.92
C ALA A 13 -16.40 8.23 -11.97
N ASP A 14 -15.90 7.49 -10.97
CA ASP A 14 -14.82 7.93 -10.07
C ASP A 14 -13.43 7.46 -10.53
N GLY A 15 -13.34 6.90 -11.75
CA GLY A 15 -12.09 6.33 -12.27
C GLY A 15 -11.63 5.10 -11.49
N TYR A 16 -12.55 4.42 -10.81
CA TYR A 16 -12.31 3.34 -9.86
C TYR A 16 -11.46 3.74 -8.65
N LYS A 17 -11.43 5.03 -8.30
CA LYS A 17 -10.65 5.56 -7.18
C LYS A 17 -11.52 5.84 -5.97
N LEU A 18 -10.99 5.48 -4.80
CA LEU A 18 -11.59 5.81 -3.52
C LEU A 18 -11.49 7.33 -3.30
N THR A 19 -12.61 7.97 -2.98
CA THR A 19 -12.64 9.39 -2.64
C THR A 19 -12.54 9.60 -1.12
N PRO A 20 -12.08 10.78 -0.66
CA PRO A 20 -12.07 11.13 0.76
C PRO A 20 -13.45 11.05 1.42
N ASP A 21 -14.51 11.46 0.71
CA ASP A 21 -15.89 11.43 1.22
C ASP A 21 -16.39 9.99 1.38
N THR A 22 -16.15 9.14 0.39
CA THR A 22 -16.48 7.72 0.47
C THR A 22 -15.73 7.07 1.63
N LEU A 23 -14.43 7.34 1.79
CA LEU A 23 -13.65 6.83 2.91
C LEU A 23 -14.24 7.27 4.26
N ARG A 24 -14.52 8.56 4.44
CA ARG A 24 -15.16 9.07 5.67
C ARG A 24 -16.47 8.36 6.00
N SER A 25 -17.29 8.08 4.99
CA SER A 25 -18.62 7.48 5.18
C SER A 25 -18.58 6.04 5.70
N VAL A 26 -17.49 5.30 5.46
CA VAL A 26 -17.36 3.89 5.84
C VAL A 26 -16.49 3.67 7.09
N LEU A 27 -15.80 4.70 7.58
CA LEU A 27 -14.96 4.59 8.76
C LEU A 27 -15.81 4.38 10.02
N THR A 28 -15.32 3.48 10.87
CA THR A 28 -15.90 3.17 12.18
C THR A 28 -14.80 3.21 13.24
N PRO A 29 -15.12 3.23 14.54
CA PRO A 29 -14.10 3.11 15.59
C PRO A 29 -13.27 1.81 15.53
N SER A 30 -13.73 0.80 14.78
CA SER A 30 -13.02 -0.47 14.57
C SER A 30 -12.11 -0.49 13.33
N SER A 31 -12.17 0.56 12.49
CA SER A 31 -11.35 0.67 11.29
C SER A 31 -9.86 0.71 11.64
N ARG A 32 -9.07 -0.15 11.01
CA ARG A 32 -7.66 -0.39 11.40
C ARG A 32 -6.66 -0.27 10.26
N VAL A 33 -6.99 -0.77 9.08
CA VAL A 33 -6.11 -0.74 7.91
C VAL A 33 -6.92 -0.35 6.69
N LEU A 34 -6.49 0.69 5.99
CA LEU A 34 -6.84 0.98 4.61
C LEU A 34 -5.81 0.29 3.71
N ILE A 35 -6.25 -0.47 2.71
CA ILE A 35 -5.37 -1.01 1.67
C ILE A 35 -5.50 -0.10 0.46
N LEU A 36 -4.37 0.46 0.01
CA LEU A 36 -4.32 1.33 -1.14
C LEU A 36 -3.35 0.72 -2.17
N CYS A 37 -3.84 0.42 -3.36
CA CYS A 37 -3.03 -0.12 -4.45
C CYS A 37 -2.95 0.90 -5.57
N THR A 38 -1.76 1.46 -5.79
CA THR A 38 -1.50 2.48 -6.81
C THR A 38 -0.09 2.31 -7.37
N PRO A 39 0.07 2.09 -8.70
CA PRO A 39 -0.97 1.81 -9.69
C PRO A 39 -1.81 0.56 -9.38
N SER A 40 -3.11 0.63 -9.63
CA SER A 40 -4.07 -0.39 -9.20
C SER A 40 -4.11 -1.61 -10.11
N ASN A 41 -4.25 -2.79 -9.51
CA ASN A 41 -4.76 -4.00 -10.17
C ASN A 41 -6.16 -4.29 -9.59
N PRO A 42 -7.23 -4.41 -10.41
CA PRO A 42 -7.22 -4.64 -11.87
C PRO A 42 -7.38 -3.41 -12.77
N THR A 43 -7.58 -2.21 -12.22
CA THR A 43 -8.12 -1.09 -13.00
C THR A 43 -7.05 -0.25 -13.70
N GLY A 44 -5.79 -0.35 -13.29
CA GLY A 44 -4.71 0.52 -13.76
C GLY A 44 -4.79 1.95 -13.22
N ALA A 45 -5.73 2.25 -12.31
CA ALA A 45 -5.90 3.58 -11.76
C ALA A 45 -4.64 4.03 -10.99
N VAL A 46 -4.21 5.27 -11.24
CA VAL A 46 -3.10 5.93 -10.53
C VAL A 46 -3.65 7.13 -9.79
N TYR A 47 -3.32 7.25 -8.51
CA TYR A 47 -3.68 8.41 -7.72
C TYR A 47 -2.63 9.51 -7.91
N SER A 48 -3.11 10.74 -8.12
CA SER A 48 -2.28 11.93 -8.08
C SER A 48 -1.88 12.29 -6.65
N GLU A 49 -0.85 13.12 -6.48
CA GLU A 49 -0.42 13.59 -5.16
C GLU A 49 -1.57 14.28 -4.39
N ASP A 50 -2.34 15.14 -5.05
CA ASP A 50 -3.47 15.85 -4.42
C ASP A 50 -4.55 14.89 -3.90
N GLU A 51 -4.86 13.84 -4.67
CA GLU A 51 -5.81 12.81 -4.25
C GLU A 51 -5.28 12.02 -3.04
N LEU A 52 -3.99 11.68 -3.06
CA LEU A 52 -3.35 10.97 -1.94
C LEU A 52 -3.28 11.85 -0.68
N ARG A 53 -2.99 13.14 -0.82
CA ARG A 53 -3.01 14.10 0.31
C ARG A 53 -4.41 14.21 0.91
N ALA A 54 -5.44 14.33 0.08
CA ALA A 54 -6.82 14.39 0.56
C ALA A 54 -7.25 13.09 1.27
N LEU A 55 -6.74 11.92 0.85
CA LEU A 55 -6.94 10.66 1.56
C LEU A 55 -6.13 10.61 2.87
N ALA A 56 -4.89 11.12 2.86
CA ALA A 56 -4.03 11.21 4.04
C ALA A 56 -4.69 12.05 5.14
N ASP A 57 -5.31 13.18 4.80
CA ASP A 57 -6.05 13.99 5.77
C ASP A 57 -7.14 13.19 6.49
N VAL A 58 -7.88 12.34 5.75
CA VAL A 58 -8.89 11.45 6.33
C VAL A 58 -8.24 10.41 7.24
N VAL A 59 -7.16 9.77 6.77
CA VAL A 59 -6.44 8.75 7.55
C VAL A 59 -5.89 9.32 8.85
N LEU A 60 -5.27 10.49 8.79
CA LEU A 60 -4.65 11.15 9.93
C LEU A 60 -5.68 11.69 10.92
N SER A 61 -6.87 12.05 10.46
CA SER A 61 -8.00 12.40 11.34
C SER A 61 -8.56 11.21 12.13
N HIS A 62 -8.17 9.96 11.79
CA HIS A 62 -8.61 8.75 12.48
C HIS A 62 -7.48 8.15 13.31
N ASP A 63 -7.64 8.15 14.63
CA ASP A 63 -6.59 7.84 15.63
C ASP A 63 -5.81 6.55 15.37
N ARG A 64 -6.46 5.53 14.80
CA ARG A 64 -5.91 4.17 14.69
C ARG A 64 -5.75 3.65 13.27
N LEU A 65 -6.14 4.44 12.27
CA LEU A 65 -6.11 3.98 10.88
C LEU A 65 -4.67 3.95 10.37
N LEU A 66 -4.28 2.82 9.81
CA LEU A 66 -3.01 2.62 9.10
C LEU A 66 -3.28 2.47 7.61
N VAL A 67 -2.23 2.64 6.80
CA VAL A 67 -2.25 2.39 5.36
C VAL A 67 -1.31 1.25 5.01
N LEU A 68 -1.80 0.25 4.29
CA LEU A 68 -0.99 -0.71 3.56
C LEU A 68 -0.94 -0.24 2.11
N SER A 69 0.17 0.34 1.70
CA SER A 69 0.39 0.88 0.36
C SER A 69 1.03 -0.18 -0.52
N ASP A 70 0.25 -0.81 -1.40
CA ASP A 70 0.75 -1.76 -2.40
C ASP A 70 1.19 -0.99 -3.66
N GLU A 71 2.51 -0.87 -3.81
CA GLU A 71 3.18 -0.06 -4.82
C GLU A 71 3.91 -0.95 -5.85
N ILE A 72 3.55 -2.23 -5.95
CA ILE A 72 4.24 -3.21 -6.82
C ILE A 72 4.30 -2.82 -8.32
N TYR A 73 3.41 -1.94 -8.77
CA TYR A 73 3.33 -1.46 -10.15
C TYR A 73 3.94 -0.05 -10.35
N GLU A 74 4.73 0.49 -9.40
CA GLU A 74 5.26 1.86 -9.47
C GLU A 74 6.03 2.19 -10.77
N HIS A 75 6.59 1.20 -11.45
CA HIS A 75 7.31 1.36 -12.72
C HIS A 75 6.49 0.97 -13.95
N VAL A 76 5.25 0.51 -13.76
CA VAL A 76 4.33 0.06 -14.83
C VAL A 76 3.18 1.07 -14.94
N MET A 77 3.50 2.21 -15.54
CA MET A 77 2.58 3.34 -15.65
C MET A 77 2.87 4.16 -16.91
N TYR A 78 1.84 4.82 -17.41
CA TYR A 78 1.91 5.58 -18.67
C TYR A 78 1.96 7.08 -18.38
N ALA A 79 2.87 7.78 -19.07
CA ALA A 79 2.90 9.24 -19.03
C ALA A 79 1.53 9.83 -19.46
N PRO A 80 1.08 10.94 -18.85
CA PRO A 80 1.83 11.82 -17.93
C PRO A 80 1.73 11.45 -16.45
N ALA A 81 1.16 10.28 -16.09
CA ALA A 81 1.04 9.89 -14.70
C ALA A 81 2.42 9.76 -14.02
N THR A 82 2.49 10.07 -12.73
CA THR A 82 3.66 9.89 -11.86
C THR A 82 3.24 9.11 -10.61
N HIS A 83 4.10 8.20 -10.13
CA HIS A 83 3.88 7.51 -8.87
C HIS A 83 4.29 8.39 -7.69
N VAL A 84 3.51 8.33 -6.62
CA VAL A 84 3.81 9.00 -5.35
C VAL A 84 3.53 7.99 -4.24
N SER A 85 4.56 7.68 -3.46
CA SER A 85 4.42 6.78 -2.31
C SER A 85 3.63 7.47 -1.20
N PHE A 86 2.61 6.79 -0.66
CA PHE A 86 1.75 7.38 0.38
C PHE A 86 2.55 7.75 1.64
N GLY A 87 3.53 6.92 2.02
CA GLY A 87 4.40 7.17 3.17
C GLY A 87 5.34 8.38 2.99
N ALA A 88 5.48 8.93 1.78
CA ALA A 88 6.33 10.09 1.51
C ALA A 88 5.59 11.43 1.62
N LEU A 89 4.27 11.43 1.85
CA LEU A 89 3.44 12.64 1.84
C LEU A 89 3.70 13.58 3.01
N SER A 90 4.03 13.03 4.19
CA SER A 90 4.40 13.73 5.42
C SER A 90 5.04 12.75 6.42
N GLU A 91 5.63 13.27 7.50
CA GLU A 91 6.16 12.45 8.61
C GLU A 91 5.04 11.65 9.32
N GLU A 92 3.87 12.26 9.51
CA GLU A 92 2.71 11.58 10.09
C GLU A 92 2.19 10.47 9.16
N ALA A 93 2.21 10.69 7.85
CA ALA A 93 1.84 9.67 6.86
C ALA A 93 2.86 8.51 6.87
N TYR A 94 4.15 8.81 7.02
CA TYR A 94 5.20 7.81 7.18
C TYR A 94 4.93 6.89 8.39
N GLU A 95 4.63 7.48 9.55
CA GLU A 95 4.33 6.72 10.79
C GLU A 95 3.06 5.85 10.71
N ARG A 96 2.18 6.09 9.72
CA ARG A 96 0.95 5.33 9.49
C ARG A 96 1.04 4.32 8.35
N THR A 97 2.13 4.29 7.60
CA THR A 97 2.20 3.55 6.34
C THR A 97 3.12 2.34 6.40
N MET A 98 2.64 1.23 5.87
CA MET A 98 3.45 0.06 5.49
C MET A 98 3.45 -0.02 3.97
N THR A 99 4.58 0.30 3.34
CA THR A 99 4.75 0.20 1.88
C THR A 99 5.19 -1.20 1.52
N VAL A 100 4.47 -1.84 0.60
CA VAL A 100 4.77 -3.16 0.04
C VAL A 100 5.11 -2.99 -1.43
N ASN A 101 6.24 -3.57 -1.84
CA ASN A 101 6.69 -3.55 -3.22
C ASN A 101 7.62 -4.76 -3.49
N GLY A 102 8.16 -4.89 -4.69
CA GLY A 102 8.97 -6.03 -5.08
C GLY A 102 9.32 -6.06 -6.57
N PHE A 103 9.87 -7.19 -7.00
CA PHE A 103 10.59 -7.26 -8.28
C PHE A 103 9.77 -7.93 -9.39
N SER A 104 8.60 -8.47 -9.03
CA SER A 104 7.80 -9.30 -9.92
C SER A 104 7.31 -8.57 -11.17
N LYS A 105 7.03 -7.26 -11.07
CA LYS A 105 6.40 -6.49 -12.15
C LYS A 105 7.39 -5.58 -12.85
N SER A 106 8.15 -4.81 -12.09
CA SER A 106 9.16 -3.89 -12.61
C SER A 106 10.29 -4.60 -13.36
N PHE A 107 10.67 -5.81 -12.94
CA PHE A 107 11.82 -6.55 -13.49
C PHE A 107 11.45 -7.89 -14.12
N ALA A 108 10.16 -8.16 -14.34
CA ALA A 108 9.66 -9.44 -14.85
C ALA A 108 10.13 -10.68 -14.02
N MET A 109 10.42 -10.50 -12.73
CA MET A 109 10.96 -11.54 -11.86
C MET A 109 9.87 -12.34 -11.10
N THR A 110 8.73 -12.60 -11.72
CA THR A 110 7.57 -13.25 -11.06
C THR A 110 7.93 -14.59 -10.40
N GLY A 111 8.77 -15.40 -11.06
CA GLY A 111 9.24 -16.70 -10.56
C GLY A 111 10.31 -16.66 -9.48
N TRP A 112 10.97 -15.51 -9.27
CA TRP A 112 12.07 -15.38 -8.30
C TRP A 112 11.61 -15.17 -6.86
N ARG A 113 10.35 -14.76 -6.69
CA ARG A 113 9.67 -14.63 -5.39
C ARG A 113 10.36 -13.64 -4.44
N MET A 114 10.78 -12.48 -4.96
CA MET A 114 11.35 -11.39 -4.16
C MET A 114 10.37 -10.22 -4.02
N GLY A 115 10.09 -9.85 -2.77
CA GLY A 115 9.34 -8.65 -2.39
C GLY A 115 9.81 -8.16 -1.02
N TYR A 116 9.40 -6.94 -0.66
CA TYR A 116 9.82 -6.30 0.58
C TYR A 116 8.68 -5.47 1.18
N ILE A 117 8.86 -5.14 2.46
CA ILE A 117 8.03 -4.18 3.20
C ILE A 117 8.94 -3.12 3.81
N ALA A 118 8.59 -1.85 3.62
CA ALA A 118 9.18 -0.72 4.31
C ALA A 118 8.09 -0.11 5.22
N ALA A 119 8.38 0.01 6.51
CA ALA A 119 7.40 0.45 7.51
C ALA A 119 8.12 1.02 8.74
N PRO A 120 7.42 1.77 9.61
CA PRO A 120 7.93 2.15 10.92
C PRO A 120 8.53 0.97 11.66
N GLN A 121 9.64 1.20 12.37
CA GLN A 121 10.50 0.14 12.92
C GLN A 121 9.73 -0.89 13.75
N HIS A 122 8.72 -0.45 14.51
CA HIS A 122 7.91 -1.34 15.34
C HIS A 122 7.04 -2.31 14.53
N PHE A 123 6.51 -1.89 13.37
CA PHE A 123 5.82 -2.77 12.42
C PHE A 123 6.81 -3.70 11.70
N ALA A 124 7.91 -3.16 11.18
CA ALA A 124 8.93 -3.95 10.50
C ALA A 124 9.49 -5.08 11.41
N THR A 125 9.74 -4.76 12.68
CA THR A 125 10.18 -5.74 13.69
C THR A 125 9.12 -6.82 13.93
N ALA A 126 7.84 -6.45 14.01
CA ALA A 126 6.75 -7.42 14.17
C ALA A 126 6.62 -8.34 12.95
N CYS A 127 6.71 -7.80 11.73
CA CYS A 127 6.73 -8.56 10.49
C CYS A 127 7.91 -9.54 10.44
N ALA A 128 9.11 -9.10 10.79
CA ALA A 128 10.30 -9.95 10.85
C ALA A 128 10.14 -11.10 11.85
N ARG A 129 9.53 -10.87 13.01
CA ARG A 129 9.22 -11.94 13.99
C ARG A 129 8.27 -12.97 13.39
N ILE A 130 7.20 -12.56 12.73
CA ILE A 130 6.26 -13.48 12.04
C ILE A 130 6.98 -14.27 10.95
N GLN A 131 7.79 -13.60 10.13
CA GLN A 131 8.56 -14.22 9.05
C GLN A 131 9.51 -15.30 9.57
N SER A 132 10.21 -15.04 10.69
CA SER A 132 11.14 -15.98 11.31
C SER A 132 10.49 -17.31 11.71
N GLN A 133 9.18 -17.30 12.00
CA GLN A 133 8.42 -18.48 12.40
C GLN A 133 7.63 -19.12 11.25
N THR A 134 7.66 -18.51 10.06
CA THR A 134 6.85 -18.96 8.91
C THR A 134 7.71 -19.53 7.78
N THR A 135 8.79 -18.83 7.39
CA THR A 135 9.57 -19.20 6.18
C THR A 135 11.08 -19.02 6.33
N SER A 136 11.58 -18.38 7.38
CA SER A 136 12.93 -17.82 7.49
C SER A 136 13.13 -16.56 6.63
N GLY A 137 13.63 -16.68 5.40
CA GLY A 137 13.95 -15.55 4.51
C GLY A 137 13.77 -15.91 3.04
N ALA A 138 13.82 -14.90 2.16
CA ALA A 138 13.80 -15.12 0.72
C ALA A 138 15.05 -15.91 0.26
N SER A 139 14.96 -16.58 -0.89
CA SER A 139 16.10 -17.29 -1.49
C SER A 139 17.31 -16.38 -1.63
N SER A 140 18.49 -16.81 -1.17
CA SER A 140 19.73 -16.03 -1.31
C SER A 140 20.07 -15.75 -2.77
N ILE A 141 19.81 -16.70 -3.68
CA ILE A 141 19.98 -16.51 -5.12
C ILE A 141 19.11 -15.35 -5.63
N ALA A 142 17.89 -15.21 -5.13
CA ALA A 142 17.00 -14.11 -5.51
C ALA A 142 17.37 -12.78 -4.86
N GLN A 143 18.04 -12.79 -3.69
CA GLN A 143 18.54 -11.58 -3.04
C GLN A 143 19.78 -11.01 -3.76
N GLU A 144 20.61 -11.87 -4.35
CA GLU A 144 21.81 -11.48 -5.12
C GLU A 144 21.52 -11.13 -6.59
N ALA A 145 20.31 -11.41 -7.08
CA ALA A 145 19.98 -11.33 -8.50
C ALA A 145 19.83 -9.90 -9.04
N TYR A 146 19.93 -8.87 -8.20
CA TYR A 146 19.76 -7.47 -8.57
C TYR A 146 20.78 -6.57 -7.86
#